data_AF-A0A6I0F9D3-F1
#
_entry.id   AF-A0A6I0F9D3-F1
#
_cell.length_a   1.000
_cell.length_b   1.000
_cell.length_c   1.000
_cell.angle_alpha   90.00
_cell.angle_beta   90.00
_cell.angle_gamma   90.00
#
_symmetry.space_group_name_H-M   'P 1'
#
loop_
_entity.id
_entity.type
_entity.pdbx_description
1 polymer ?
#
loop_
_entity_poly.entity_id
_entity_poly.type
_entity_poly.pdbx_seq_one_letter_code
_entity_poly.pdbx_strand_id
1 'polypeptide(L)'
;MNNIIYLCITGLSLFLLGMRLLTIGLKHLISKQLKARLKGLNINPFIGLLIGIITTMFLQSSSSATIIMVGLVEAGVLSIYQVTPMIMGANIGTTITAQLIAFRIGTIAPILLLSGLICTIIKTKNKKLFLFGETMMGLGLLFIGINLLGEGLQPLQHIIPLQRIMIEVGDRPFLGILMGFSTAAIIQSSSTGVALLQSMTVSKSITVSAAIPILLGLNIGTCVTTLIASINLSRAGKKAAIIHLIFNTLGAVIIYPFLQPLNKIAIIIAPFNLARQLAHSHTLFNVATTIVLLPIFPLIVKCVNFIIKDTPYSFKK
;
A
#
# COMPACT_ATOMS: atom_id res chain seq x y z
N MET A 1 -3.92 -31.14 0.75
CA MET A 1 -4.76 -29.92 0.67
C MET A 1 -5.13 -29.35 2.04
N ASN A 2 -5.57 -30.15 3.03
CA ASN A 2 -5.97 -29.64 4.34
C ASN A 2 -4.86 -28.83 5.06
N ASN A 3 -3.60 -29.28 5.01
CA ASN A 3 -2.47 -28.54 5.58
C ASN A 3 -2.19 -27.21 4.87
N ILE A 4 -2.42 -27.12 3.55
CA ILE A 4 -2.24 -25.87 2.78
C ILE A 4 -3.25 -24.83 3.26
N ILE A 5 -4.52 -25.21 3.33
CA ILE A 5 -5.61 -24.32 3.74
C ILE A 5 -5.40 -23.86 5.18
N TYR A 6 -5.07 -24.78 6.08
CA TYR A 6 -4.82 -24.47 7.49
C TYR A 6 -3.67 -23.47 7.67
N LEU A 7 -2.52 -23.73 7.04
CA LEU A 7 -1.35 -22.85 7.13
C LEU A 7 -1.63 -21.48 6.49
N CYS A 8 -2.32 -21.44 5.36
CA CYS A 8 -2.64 -20.19 4.69
C CYS A 8 -3.63 -19.33 5.49
N ILE A 9 -4.70 -19.94 6.02
CA ILE A 9 -5.69 -19.21 6.86
C ILE A 9 -5.03 -18.72 8.15
N THR A 10 -4.27 -19.59 8.83
CA THR A 10 -3.57 -19.22 10.06
C THR A 10 -2.56 -18.12 9.80
N GLY A 11 -1.72 -18.29 8.77
CA GLY A 11 -0.71 -17.31 8.39
C GLY A 11 -1.32 -15.96 8.00
N LEU A 12 -2.39 -15.97 7.19
CA LEU A 12 -3.11 -14.75 6.83
C LEU A 12 -3.74 -14.08 8.05
N SER A 13 -4.35 -14.85 8.96
CA SER A 13 -4.98 -14.33 10.17
C SER A 13 -3.96 -13.65 11.09
N LEU A 14 -2.82 -14.30 11.33
CA LEU A 14 -1.73 -13.72 12.13
C LEU A 14 -1.11 -12.51 11.44
N PHE A 15 -0.94 -12.55 10.10
CA PHE A 15 -0.46 -11.43 9.33
C PHE A 15 -1.38 -10.20 9.46
N LEU A 16 -2.68 -10.38 9.23
CA LEU A 16 -3.66 -9.30 9.32
C LEU A 16 -3.79 -8.76 10.75
N LEU A 17 -3.74 -9.63 11.77
CA LEU A 17 -3.70 -9.22 13.17
C LEU A 17 -2.43 -8.42 13.47
N GLY A 18 -1.28 -8.89 13.02
CA GLY A 18 0.01 -8.20 13.18
C GLY A 18 -0.01 -6.81 12.55
N MET A 19 -0.52 -6.71 11.31
CA MET A 19 -0.73 -5.44 10.62
C MET A 19 -1.65 -4.48 11.39
N ARG A 20 -2.72 -5.00 12.01
CA ARG A 20 -3.64 -4.19 12.84
C ARG A 20 -2.92 -3.61 14.07
N LEU A 21 -2.18 -4.43 14.81
CA LEU A 21 -1.47 -3.98 16.03
C LEU A 21 -0.33 -3.02 15.68
N LEU A 22 0.40 -3.30 14.59
CA LEU A 22 1.40 -2.38 14.02
C LEU A 22 0.75 -1.02 13.72
N THR A 23 -0.42 -1.02 13.08
CA THR A 23 -1.17 0.20 12.79
C THR A 23 -1.57 0.92 14.08
N ILE A 24 -2.05 0.22 15.11
CA ILE A 24 -2.44 0.81 16.40
C ILE A 24 -1.24 1.47 17.09
N GLY A 25 -0.11 0.76 17.15
CA GLY A 25 1.13 1.24 17.77
C GLY A 25 1.69 2.50 17.08
N LEU A 26 1.69 2.51 15.74
CA LEU A 26 2.19 3.64 14.94
C LEU A 26 1.21 4.83 14.90
N LYS A 27 -0.10 4.59 14.91
CA LYS A 27 -1.13 5.63 14.74
C LYS A 27 -1.14 6.68 15.85
N HIS A 28 -0.68 6.35 17.06
CA HIS A 28 -0.60 7.33 18.15
C HIS A 28 0.43 8.45 17.89
N LEU A 29 1.35 8.24 16.95
CA LEU A 29 2.31 9.27 16.54
C LEU A 29 1.66 10.39 15.72
N ILE A 30 0.43 10.22 15.20
CA ILE A 30 -0.20 11.20 14.27
C ILE A 30 -1.61 11.68 14.67
N SER A 31 -2.36 11.01 15.54
CA SER A 31 -3.77 11.38 15.75
C SER A 31 -4.00 12.47 16.83
N LYS A 32 -3.70 13.73 16.50
CA LYS A 32 -4.37 14.98 16.96
C LYS A 32 -3.68 16.24 16.41
N GLN A 33 -2.41 16.13 16.05
CA GLN A 33 -1.58 17.29 15.66
C GLN A 33 -1.68 17.65 14.17
N LEU A 34 -1.98 16.70 13.28
CA LEU A 34 -1.96 16.96 11.83
C LEU A 34 -3.01 18.00 11.41
N LYS A 35 -4.26 17.89 11.88
CA LYS A 35 -5.33 18.84 11.52
C LYS A 35 -5.06 20.27 12.05
N ALA A 36 -4.51 20.39 13.25
CA ALA A 36 -4.19 21.69 13.86
C ALA A 36 -2.94 22.33 13.25
N ARG A 37 -1.93 21.52 12.88
CA ARG A 37 -0.68 22.01 12.29
C ARG A 37 -0.78 22.31 10.80
N LEU A 38 -1.72 21.71 10.07
CA LEU A 38 -1.89 21.99 8.64
C LEU A 38 -2.69 23.27 8.35
N LYS A 39 -3.47 23.77 9.31
CA LYS A 39 -4.27 24.98 9.12
C LYS A 39 -3.36 26.21 9.08
N GLY A 40 -3.33 26.91 7.95
CA GLY A 40 -2.53 28.12 7.75
C GLY A 40 -1.10 27.89 7.26
N LEU A 41 -0.67 26.64 7.02
CA LEU A 41 0.60 26.38 6.35
C LEU A 41 0.49 26.64 4.86
N ASN A 42 1.49 27.30 4.29
CA ASN A 42 1.65 27.41 2.85
C ASN A 42 2.24 26.10 2.31
N ILE A 43 1.36 25.15 1.98
CA ILE A 43 1.74 23.82 1.50
C ILE A 43 2.10 23.90 0.02
N ASN A 44 3.39 24.00 -0.26
CA ASN A 44 3.89 23.78 -1.63
C ASN A 44 3.81 22.28 -2.01
N PRO A 45 3.91 21.93 -3.31
CA PRO A 45 3.74 20.55 -3.76
C PRO A 45 4.70 19.54 -3.12
N PHE A 46 5.95 19.93 -2.86
CA PHE A 46 6.94 19.06 -2.21
C PHE A 46 6.60 18.79 -0.74
N ILE A 47 6.15 19.81 -0.01
CA ILE A 47 5.66 19.64 1.36
C ILE A 47 4.43 18.74 1.36
N GLY A 48 3.51 18.92 0.39
CA GLY A 48 2.37 18.03 0.20
C GLY A 48 2.80 16.57 0.01
N LEU A 49 3.76 16.32 -0.89
CA LEU A 49 4.34 15.00 -1.11
C LEU A 49 4.87 14.37 0.19
N LEU A 50 5.69 15.11 0.95
CA LEU A 50 6.26 14.63 2.22
C LEU A 50 5.19 14.32 3.25
N ILE A 51 4.16 15.17 3.38
CA ILE A 51 3.00 14.90 4.26
C ILE A 51 2.35 13.57 3.87
N GLY A 52 2.18 13.33 2.58
CA GLY A 52 1.62 12.08 2.06
C GLY A 52 2.44 10.84 2.42
N ILE A 53 3.76 10.90 2.18
CA ILE A 53 4.72 9.83 2.49
C ILE A 53 4.66 9.51 3.98
N ILE A 54 4.80 10.53 4.83
CA ILE A 54 4.83 10.38 6.28
C ILE A 54 3.49 9.83 6.78
N THR A 55 2.37 10.42 6.36
CA THR A 55 1.04 10.00 6.79
C THR A 55 0.81 8.53 6.46
N THR A 56 1.17 8.09 5.27
CA THR A 56 0.97 6.70 4.86
C THR A 56 1.97 5.75 5.49
N MET A 57 3.22 6.16 5.69
CA MET A 57 4.21 5.37 6.41
C MET A 57 3.71 5.01 7.82
N PHE A 58 3.07 5.94 8.52
CA PHE A 58 2.52 5.66 9.85
C PHE A 58 1.17 4.94 9.83
N LEU A 59 0.31 5.25 8.85
CA LEU A 59 -1.00 4.59 8.70
C LEU A 59 -0.92 3.22 8.02
N GLN A 60 0.21 2.90 7.40
CA GLN A 60 0.50 1.65 6.66
C GLN A 60 -0.45 1.37 5.47
N SER A 61 -1.33 2.32 5.12
CA SER A 61 -2.35 2.18 4.09
C SER A 61 -2.55 3.50 3.35
N SER A 62 -2.24 3.51 2.05
CA SER A 62 -2.45 4.68 1.18
C SER A 62 -3.93 4.99 1.03
N SER A 63 -4.81 3.98 1.02
CA SER A 63 -6.26 4.20 1.01
C SER A 63 -6.74 4.90 2.27
N SER A 64 -6.27 4.50 3.46
CA SER A 64 -6.62 5.17 4.71
C SER A 64 -6.10 6.61 4.74
N ALA A 65 -4.86 6.85 4.32
CA ALA A 65 -4.29 8.18 4.21
C ALA A 65 -5.06 9.05 3.21
N THR A 66 -5.43 8.48 2.06
CA THR A 66 -6.20 9.15 1.01
C THR A 66 -7.62 9.44 1.47
N ILE A 67 -8.27 8.57 2.23
CA ILE A 67 -9.61 8.84 2.80
C ILE A 67 -9.56 10.04 3.76
N ILE A 68 -8.50 10.16 4.56
CA ILE A 68 -8.31 11.34 5.44
C ILE A 68 -8.13 12.60 4.58
N MET A 69 -7.30 12.53 3.54
CA MET A 69 -7.08 13.61 2.57
C MET A 69 -8.38 14.03 1.87
N VAL A 70 -9.17 13.07 1.39
CA VAL A 70 -10.51 13.26 0.82
C VAL A 70 -11.43 13.94 1.83
N GLY A 71 -11.42 13.52 3.10
CA GLY A 71 -12.19 14.14 4.18
C GLY A 71 -11.75 15.57 4.49
N LEU A 72 -10.47 15.91 4.34
CA LEU A 72 -9.96 17.28 4.50
C LEU A 72 -10.41 18.20 3.36
N VAL A 73 -10.48 17.68 2.13
CA VAL A 73 -11.05 18.39 0.98
C VAL A 73 -12.55 18.58 1.14
N GLU A 74 -13.26 17.54 1.57
CA GLU A 74 -14.70 17.59 1.84
C GLU A 74 -15.04 18.63 2.92
N ALA A 75 -14.24 18.72 3.97
CA ALA A 75 -14.40 19.71 5.03
C ALA A 75 -13.93 21.13 4.64
N GLY A 76 -13.49 21.35 3.39
CA GLY A 76 -12.99 22.63 2.91
C GLY A 76 -11.67 23.09 3.55
N VAL A 77 -10.96 22.20 4.24
CA VAL A 77 -9.70 22.52 4.94
C VAL A 77 -8.54 22.62 3.96
N LEU A 78 -8.55 21.77 2.93
CA LEU A 78 -7.53 21.74 1.88
C LEU A 78 -8.19 21.82 0.51
N SER A 79 -7.52 22.49 -0.42
CA SER A 79 -7.90 22.44 -1.83
C SER A 79 -7.49 21.12 -2.47
N ILE A 80 -8.15 20.76 -3.56
CA ILE A 80 -7.77 19.63 -4.41
C ILE A 80 -6.31 19.76 -4.90
N TYR A 81 -5.88 20.99 -5.19
CA TYR A 81 -4.51 21.27 -5.62
C TYR A 81 -3.48 20.92 -4.55
N GLN A 82 -3.76 21.25 -3.28
CA GLN A 82 -2.88 20.92 -2.15
C GLN A 82 -2.88 19.43 -1.82
N VAL A 83 -4.03 18.75 -1.96
CA VAL A 83 -4.14 17.33 -1.62
C VAL A 83 -3.51 16.42 -2.66
N THR A 84 -3.45 16.86 -3.93
CA THR A 84 -2.99 16.01 -5.03
C THR A 84 -1.55 15.49 -4.81
N PRO A 85 -0.55 16.34 -4.50
CA PRO A 85 0.79 15.86 -4.14
C PRO A 85 0.80 14.98 -2.88
N MET A 86 -0.09 15.21 -1.91
CA MET A 86 -0.20 14.35 -0.73
C MET A 86 -0.65 12.93 -1.11
N ILE A 87 -1.59 12.79 -2.04
CA ILE A 87 -2.04 11.49 -2.55
C ILE A 87 -0.90 10.79 -3.32
N MET A 88 -0.12 11.52 -4.12
CA MET A 88 1.06 10.97 -4.78
C MET A 88 2.08 10.45 -3.76
N GLY A 89 2.35 11.24 -2.71
CA GLY A 89 3.25 10.87 -1.62
C GLY A 89 2.75 9.68 -0.82
N ALA A 90 1.44 9.55 -0.63
CA ALA A 90 0.84 8.41 0.04
C ALA A 90 1.20 7.08 -0.64
N ASN A 91 1.20 7.05 -1.98
CA ASN A 91 1.55 5.86 -2.74
C ASN A 91 3.04 5.47 -2.58
N ILE A 92 3.95 6.45 -2.48
CA ILE A 92 5.35 6.18 -2.08
C ILE A 92 5.41 5.62 -0.65
N GLY A 93 4.67 6.23 0.29
CA GLY A 93 4.67 5.84 1.70
C GLY A 93 4.24 4.38 1.92
N THR A 94 3.28 3.87 1.12
CA THR A 94 2.87 2.45 1.18
C THR A 94 4.01 1.48 0.91
N THR A 95 5.01 1.88 0.12
CA THR A 95 6.12 0.98 -0.22
C THR A 95 7.01 0.67 0.98
N ILE A 96 6.97 1.50 2.04
CA ILE A 96 7.70 1.24 3.29
C ILE A 96 7.20 -0.05 3.95
N THR A 97 5.91 -0.35 3.89
CA THR A 97 5.35 -1.62 4.39
C THR A 97 5.97 -2.82 3.68
N ALA A 98 6.04 -2.76 2.33
CA ALA A 98 6.64 -3.82 1.52
C ALA A 98 8.15 -3.99 1.80
N GLN A 99 8.86 -2.89 2.07
CA GLN A 99 10.26 -2.91 2.48
C GLN A 99 10.41 -3.57 3.85
N LEU A 100 9.62 -3.15 4.85
CA LEU A 100 9.63 -3.73 6.19
C LEU A 100 9.42 -5.25 6.13
N ILE A 101 8.45 -5.71 5.34
CA ILE A 101 8.20 -7.14 5.11
C ILE A 101 9.39 -7.85 4.44
N ALA A 102 10.03 -7.21 3.46
CA ALA A 102 11.13 -7.80 2.70
C ALA A 102 12.43 -7.92 3.51
N PHE A 103 12.62 -7.06 4.51
CA PHE A 103 13.65 -7.26 5.51
C PHE A 103 13.28 -8.51 6.29
N ARG A 104 14.08 -9.57 6.13
CA ARG A 104 13.89 -10.89 6.77
C ARG A 104 14.13 -10.82 8.28
N ILE A 105 13.30 -10.07 8.97
CA ILE A 105 13.17 -9.99 10.42
C ILE A 105 12.54 -11.30 10.96
N GLY A 106 12.12 -12.22 10.08
CA GLY A 106 11.52 -13.51 10.42
C GLY A 106 12.27 -14.32 11.49
N THR A 107 13.61 -14.25 11.55
CA THR A 107 14.39 -14.93 12.61
C THR A 107 14.23 -14.28 13.98
N ILE A 108 14.06 -12.96 14.04
CA ILE A 108 13.82 -12.22 15.28
C ILE A 108 12.32 -12.02 15.58
N ALA A 109 11.43 -12.49 14.69
CA ALA A 109 9.98 -12.34 14.86
C ALA A 109 9.45 -12.91 16.19
N PRO A 110 9.90 -14.10 16.68
CA PRO A 110 9.50 -14.57 18.00
C PRO A 110 9.96 -13.66 19.14
N ILE A 111 11.14 -13.05 19.01
CA ILE A 111 11.70 -12.11 20.00
C ILE A 111 10.89 -10.80 20.00
N LEU A 112 10.55 -10.28 18.82
CA LEU A 112 9.68 -9.12 18.68
C LEU A 112 8.29 -9.39 19.27
N LEU A 113 7.73 -10.56 19.01
CA LEU A 113 6.45 -10.99 19.56
C LEU A 113 6.49 -11.04 21.09
N LEU A 114 7.49 -11.73 21.66
CA LEU A 114 7.64 -11.88 23.10
C LEU A 114 7.88 -10.54 23.80
N SER A 115 8.77 -9.70 23.25
CA SER A 115 9.05 -8.37 23.80
C SER A 115 7.81 -7.47 23.76
N GLY A 116 7.05 -7.50 22.66
CA GLY A 116 5.80 -6.79 22.51
C GLY A 116 4.75 -7.25 23.52
N LEU A 117 4.58 -8.56 23.68
CA LEU A 117 3.66 -9.17 24.63
C LEU A 117 4.01 -8.79 26.08
N ILE A 118 5.29 -8.82 26.45
CA ILE A 118 5.76 -8.38 27.77
C ILE A 118 5.40 -6.90 27.99
N CYS A 119 5.69 -6.02 27.02
CA CYS A 119 5.39 -4.59 27.11
C CYS A 119 3.88 -4.28 27.20
N THR A 120 3.00 -5.10 26.63
CA THR A 120 1.54 -4.91 26.68
C THR A 120 0.89 -5.55 27.90
N ILE A 121 1.40 -6.67 28.40
CA ILE A 121 0.86 -7.37 29.59
C ILE A 121 1.33 -6.73 30.90
N ILE A 122 2.56 -6.20 30.96
CA ILE A 122 3.00 -5.44 32.12
C ILE A 122 2.01 -4.29 32.30
N LYS A 123 1.31 -4.30 33.44
CA LYS A 123 0.25 -3.36 33.81
C LYS A 123 0.84 -1.96 33.98
N THR A 124 1.19 -1.33 32.86
CA THR A 124 1.90 -0.06 32.80
C THR A 124 0.92 1.08 32.63
N LYS A 125 1.05 2.12 33.47
CA LYS A 125 0.33 3.39 33.25
C LYS A 125 0.94 4.18 32.08
N ASN A 126 2.11 3.76 31.56
CA ASN A 126 2.80 4.45 30.48
C ASN A 126 2.26 4.04 29.10
N LYS A 127 1.37 4.87 28.56
CA LYS A 127 0.76 4.69 27.24
C LYS A 127 1.78 4.54 26.10
N LYS A 128 2.95 5.21 26.18
CA LYS A 128 3.99 5.09 25.14
C LYS A 128 4.59 3.69 25.12
N LEU A 129 4.84 3.11 26.29
CA LEU A 129 5.41 1.75 26.40
C LEU A 129 4.41 0.70 25.90
N PHE A 130 3.12 0.84 26.23
CA PHE A 130 2.07 -0.03 25.71
C PHE A 130 2.03 0.00 24.16
N LEU A 131 2.08 1.18 23.56
CA LEU A 131 2.06 1.35 22.10
C LEU A 131 3.32 0.83 21.41
N PHE A 132 4.47 0.98 22.06
CA PHE A 132 5.69 0.33 21.62
C PHE A 132 5.52 -1.20 21.63
N GLY A 133 4.92 -1.74 22.70
CA GLY A 133 4.57 -3.15 22.81
C GLY A 133 3.66 -3.65 21.69
N GLU A 134 2.58 -2.91 21.40
CA GLU A 134 1.66 -3.19 20.27
C GLU A 134 2.39 -3.19 18.93
N THR A 135 3.34 -2.27 18.74
CA THR A 135 4.17 -2.19 17.52
C THR A 135 5.05 -3.45 17.38
N MET A 136 5.77 -3.82 18.44
CA MET A 136 6.66 -4.99 18.43
C MET A 136 5.90 -6.31 18.28
N MET A 137 4.78 -6.45 19.02
CA MET A 137 3.87 -7.59 18.91
C MET A 137 3.29 -7.70 17.50
N GLY A 138 2.88 -6.57 16.93
CA GLY A 138 2.40 -6.47 15.55
C GLY A 138 3.44 -6.94 14.54
N LEU A 139 4.68 -6.48 14.63
CA LEU A 139 5.78 -6.95 13.78
C LEU A 139 6.02 -8.46 13.94
N GLY A 140 6.07 -8.98 15.17
CA GLY A 140 6.29 -10.40 15.43
C GLY A 140 5.22 -11.29 14.79
N LEU A 141 3.93 -10.98 15.02
CA LEU A 141 2.81 -11.71 14.41
C LEU A 141 2.79 -11.59 12.89
N LEU A 142 3.11 -10.41 12.36
CA LEU A 142 3.19 -10.16 10.93
C LEU A 142 4.20 -11.10 10.27
N PHE A 143 5.43 -11.18 10.77
CA PHE A 143 6.46 -12.03 10.18
C PHE A 143 6.19 -13.52 10.35
N ILE A 144 5.67 -13.95 11.52
CA ILE A 144 5.25 -15.34 11.73
C ILE A 144 4.15 -15.72 10.73
N GLY A 145 3.18 -14.82 10.52
CA GLY A 145 2.11 -15.03 9.54
C GLY A 145 2.63 -15.20 8.12
N ILE A 146 3.62 -14.40 7.70
CA ILE A 146 4.24 -14.51 6.37
C ILE A 146 5.02 -15.82 6.19
N ASN A 147 5.73 -16.28 7.23
CA ASN A 147 6.44 -17.56 7.17
C ASN A 147 5.44 -18.72 6.99
N LEU A 148 4.36 -18.75 7.77
CA LEU A 148 3.29 -19.76 7.63
C LEU A 148 2.59 -19.70 6.27
N LEU A 149 2.37 -18.50 5.73
CA LEU A 149 1.88 -18.34 4.35
C LEU A 149 2.86 -18.95 3.35
N GLY A 150 4.16 -18.70 3.50
CA GLY A 150 5.19 -19.23 2.61
C GLY A 150 5.23 -20.75 2.62
N GLU A 151 5.20 -21.36 3.80
CA GLU A 151 5.13 -22.81 4.01
C GLU A 151 3.86 -23.41 3.43
N GLY A 152 2.70 -22.78 3.70
CA GLY A 152 1.42 -23.22 3.17
C GLY A 152 1.34 -23.18 1.64
N LEU A 153 1.96 -22.17 1.02
CA LEU A 153 1.95 -21.98 -0.43
C LEU A 153 3.01 -22.81 -1.16
N GLN A 154 4.07 -23.27 -0.49
CA GLN A 154 5.17 -24.02 -1.11
C GLN A 154 4.74 -25.23 -1.96
N PRO A 155 3.76 -26.06 -1.57
CA PRO A 155 3.32 -27.19 -2.39
C PRO A 155 2.67 -26.76 -3.71
N LEU A 156 2.14 -25.53 -3.80
CA LEU A 156 1.47 -25.03 -5.00
C LEU A 156 2.44 -24.91 -6.18
N GLN A 157 3.74 -24.76 -5.93
CA GLN A 157 4.76 -24.69 -6.98
C GLN A 157 4.80 -25.94 -7.87
N HIS A 158 4.24 -27.07 -7.43
CA HIS A 158 4.20 -28.33 -8.17
C HIS A 158 2.89 -28.56 -8.95
N ILE A 159 1.92 -27.64 -8.84
CA ILE A 159 0.63 -27.75 -9.51
C ILE A 159 0.76 -27.24 -10.95
N ILE A 160 0.71 -28.14 -11.93
CA ILE A 160 0.89 -27.83 -13.37
C ILE A 160 -0.08 -26.74 -13.86
N PRO A 161 -1.39 -26.77 -13.57
CA PRO A 161 -2.30 -25.68 -13.94
C PRO A 161 -1.84 -24.31 -13.42
N LEU A 162 -1.34 -24.25 -12.18
CA LEU A 162 -0.86 -22.99 -11.61
C LEU A 162 0.41 -22.51 -12.32
N GLN A 163 1.37 -23.41 -12.59
CA GLN A 163 2.57 -23.07 -13.35
C GLN A 163 2.24 -22.49 -14.72
N ARG A 164 1.27 -23.08 -15.45
CA ARG A 164 0.81 -22.57 -16.75
C ARG A 164 0.23 -21.17 -16.64
N ILE A 165 -0.62 -20.92 -15.64
CA ILE A 165 -1.17 -19.57 -15.40
C ILE A 165 -0.04 -18.57 -15.09
N MET A 166 0.96 -18.96 -14.29
CA MET A 166 2.07 -18.06 -13.94
C MET A 166 3.00 -17.75 -15.13
N ILE A 167 3.23 -18.72 -16.02
CA ILE A 167 3.96 -18.50 -17.29
C ILE A 167 3.17 -17.53 -18.17
N GLU A 168 1.88 -17.79 -18.36
CA GLU A 168 0.99 -16.94 -19.17
C GLU A 168 0.92 -15.51 -18.63
N VAL A 169 0.86 -15.32 -17.31
CA VAL A 169 0.89 -13.99 -16.67
C VAL A 169 2.23 -13.28 -16.88
N GLY A 170 3.33 -14.03 -16.90
CA GLY A 170 4.66 -13.51 -17.23
C GLY A 170 4.77 -13.05 -18.69
N ASP A 171 4.19 -13.82 -19.62
CA ASP A 171 4.21 -13.54 -21.05
C ASP A 171 3.19 -12.48 -21.48
N ARG A 172 2.08 -12.37 -20.74
CA ARG A 172 1.00 -11.40 -20.96
C ARG A 172 0.79 -10.53 -19.71
N PRO A 173 1.64 -9.51 -19.50
CA PRO A 173 1.63 -8.67 -18.28
C PRO A 173 0.27 -8.03 -17.95
N PHE A 174 -0.56 -7.78 -18.97
CA PHE A 174 -1.90 -7.23 -18.77
C PHE A 174 -2.80 -8.15 -17.90
N LEU A 175 -2.68 -9.47 -18.04
CA LEU A 175 -3.40 -10.42 -17.20
C LEU A 175 -2.95 -10.33 -15.74
N GLY A 176 -1.64 -10.10 -15.52
CA GLY A 176 -1.10 -9.84 -14.19
C GLY A 176 -1.71 -8.58 -13.57
N ILE A 177 -1.77 -7.47 -14.31
CA ILE A 177 -2.40 -6.23 -13.85
C ILE A 177 -3.87 -6.45 -13.49
N LEU A 178 -4.61 -7.18 -14.32
CA LEU A 178 -6.02 -7.48 -14.04
C LEU A 178 -6.17 -8.33 -12.77
N MET A 179 -5.34 -9.36 -12.61
CA MET A 179 -5.35 -10.20 -11.41
C MET A 179 -5.04 -9.37 -10.16
N GLY A 180 -4.01 -8.53 -10.20
CA GLY A 180 -3.65 -7.65 -9.09
C GLY A 180 -4.75 -6.63 -8.76
N PHE A 181 -5.35 -6.03 -9.78
CA PHE A 181 -6.49 -5.15 -9.62
C PHE A 181 -7.63 -5.85 -8.88
N SER A 182 -8.03 -7.03 -9.35
CA SER A 182 -9.11 -7.81 -8.72
C SER A 182 -8.77 -8.20 -7.29
N THR A 183 -7.54 -8.68 -7.03
CA THR A 183 -7.10 -9.04 -5.68
C THR A 183 -7.16 -7.84 -4.73
N ALA A 184 -6.60 -6.69 -5.12
CA ALA A 184 -6.63 -5.50 -4.27
C ALA A 184 -8.02 -4.89 -4.14
N ALA A 185 -8.88 -4.98 -5.15
CA ALA A 185 -10.26 -4.50 -5.05
C ALA A 185 -11.08 -5.33 -4.06
N ILE A 186 -10.88 -6.66 -4.03
CA ILE A 186 -11.57 -7.58 -3.12
C ILE A 186 -11.03 -7.44 -1.69
N ILE A 187 -9.70 -7.52 -1.53
CA ILE A 187 -9.03 -7.46 -0.22
C ILE A 187 -9.02 -6.02 0.32
N GLN A 188 -9.18 -5.03 -0.55
CA GLN A 188 -9.15 -3.60 -0.24
C GLN A 188 -7.80 -3.11 0.35
N SER A 189 -6.71 -3.84 0.09
CA SER A 189 -5.37 -3.56 0.62
C SER A 189 -4.27 -3.99 -0.36
N SER A 190 -3.51 -3.02 -0.89
CA SER A 190 -2.31 -3.28 -1.70
C SER A 190 -1.19 -3.89 -0.87
N SER A 191 -0.94 -3.40 0.35
CA SER A 191 0.11 -3.93 1.23
C SER A 191 -0.08 -5.41 1.54
N THR A 192 -1.33 -5.84 1.78
CA THR A 192 -1.66 -7.26 1.98
C THR A 192 -1.41 -8.06 0.70
N GLY A 193 -1.84 -7.55 -0.46
CA GLY A 193 -1.58 -8.21 -1.75
C GLY A 193 -0.09 -8.31 -2.07
N VAL A 194 0.69 -7.27 -1.79
CA VAL A 194 2.16 -7.28 -2.02
C VAL A 194 2.84 -8.26 -1.07
N ALA A 195 2.41 -8.35 0.19
CA ALA A 195 2.91 -9.34 1.14
C ALA A 195 2.66 -10.79 0.65
N LEU A 196 1.46 -11.04 0.12
CA LEU A 196 1.10 -12.32 -0.47
C LEU A 196 1.98 -12.64 -1.69
N LEU A 197 2.18 -11.67 -2.60
CA LEU A 197 3.08 -11.84 -3.74
C LEU A 197 4.53 -12.11 -3.30
N GLN A 198 5.02 -11.41 -2.28
CA GLN A 198 6.36 -11.66 -1.73
C GLN A 198 6.46 -13.09 -1.19
N SER A 199 5.46 -13.55 -0.44
CA SER A 199 5.40 -14.92 0.07
C SER A 199 5.40 -15.96 -1.05
N MET A 200 4.56 -15.77 -2.08
CA MET A 200 4.51 -16.64 -3.27
C MET A 200 5.82 -16.66 -4.06
N THR A 201 6.52 -15.53 -4.10
CA THR A 201 7.81 -15.44 -4.80
C THR A 201 8.90 -16.15 -4.01
N VAL A 202 8.92 -15.98 -2.69
CA VAL A 202 9.86 -16.67 -1.78
C VAL A 202 9.64 -18.19 -1.81
N SER A 203 8.38 -18.64 -1.86
CA SER A 203 8.03 -20.06 -2.00
C SER A 203 8.23 -20.61 -3.42
N LYS A 204 8.72 -19.77 -4.36
CA LYS A 204 8.94 -20.09 -5.78
C LYS A 204 7.68 -20.50 -6.54
N SER A 205 6.50 -20.19 -6.00
CA SER A 205 5.22 -20.43 -6.66
C SER A 205 4.96 -19.45 -7.80
N ILE A 206 5.56 -18.26 -7.75
CA ILE A 206 5.53 -17.26 -8.82
C ILE A 206 6.94 -16.68 -9.03
N THR A 207 7.26 -16.31 -10.28
CA THR A 207 8.50 -15.59 -10.60
C THR A 207 8.35 -14.10 -10.32
N VAL A 208 9.47 -13.40 -10.07
CA VAL A 208 9.45 -11.93 -9.90
C VAL A 208 8.90 -11.23 -11.14
N SER A 209 9.24 -11.74 -12.34
CA SER A 209 8.76 -11.19 -13.61
C SER A 209 7.23 -11.25 -13.74
N ALA A 210 6.59 -12.33 -13.27
CA ALA A 210 5.13 -12.43 -13.23
C ALA A 210 4.52 -11.64 -12.07
N ALA A 211 5.23 -11.48 -10.95
CA ALA A 211 4.78 -10.73 -9.78
C ALA A 211 4.70 -9.22 -10.01
N ILE A 212 5.61 -8.63 -10.80
CA ILE A 212 5.68 -7.18 -11.03
C ILE A 212 4.39 -6.64 -11.70
N PRO A 213 3.87 -7.21 -12.80
CA PRO A 213 2.61 -6.74 -13.38
C PRO A 213 1.42 -6.86 -12.42
N ILE A 214 1.37 -7.90 -11.60
CA ILE A 214 0.34 -8.05 -10.55
C ILE A 214 0.48 -6.93 -9.52
N LEU A 215 1.70 -6.58 -9.14
CA LEU A 215 1.98 -5.47 -8.24
C LEU A 215 1.47 -4.13 -8.77
N LEU A 216 1.62 -3.86 -10.08
CA LEU A 216 1.03 -2.67 -10.71
C LEU A 216 -0.51 -2.69 -10.56
N GLY A 217 -1.13 -3.83 -10.82
CA GLY A 217 -2.57 -4.05 -10.62
C GLY A 217 -3.03 -3.78 -9.19
N LEU A 218 -2.28 -4.24 -8.19
CA LEU A 218 -2.61 -4.05 -6.77
C LEU A 218 -2.70 -2.55 -6.39
N ASN A 219 -1.86 -1.71 -6.98
CA ASN A 219 -1.89 -0.26 -6.74
C ASN A 219 -3.14 0.39 -7.35
N ILE A 220 -3.58 -0.06 -8.54
CA ILE A 220 -4.85 0.39 -9.13
C ILE A 220 -6.04 -0.11 -8.31
N GLY A 221 -6.09 -1.41 -8.00
CA GLY A 221 -7.24 -2.03 -7.32
C GLY A 221 -7.54 -1.44 -5.95
N THR A 222 -6.51 -1.01 -5.22
CA THR A 222 -6.65 -0.33 -3.93
C THR A 222 -7.43 0.99 -4.00
N CYS A 223 -7.49 1.63 -5.18
CA CYS A 223 -8.28 2.83 -5.39
C CYS A 223 -9.80 2.58 -5.24
N VAL A 224 -10.27 1.34 -5.42
CA VAL A 224 -11.68 0.97 -5.23
C VAL A 224 -12.17 1.35 -3.84
N THR A 225 -11.37 1.11 -2.80
CA THR A 225 -11.70 1.49 -1.41
C THR A 225 -11.94 2.99 -1.27
N THR A 226 -11.07 3.81 -1.87
CA THR A 226 -11.20 5.28 -1.82
C THR A 226 -12.39 5.79 -2.64
N LEU A 227 -12.70 5.14 -3.76
CA LEU A 227 -13.86 5.46 -4.57
C LEU A 227 -15.16 5.17 -3.82
N ILE A 228 -15.27 3.98 -3.22
CA ILE A 228 -16.43 3.59 -2.39
C ILE A 228 -16.62 4.57 -1.24
N ALA A 229 -15.54 4.93 -0.53
CA ALA A 229 -15.60 5.90 0.57
C ALA A 229 -16.07 7.29 0.12
N SER A 230 -15.92 7.64 -1.17
CA SER A 230 -16.30 8.94 -1.72
C SER A 230 -17.73 9.02 -2.28
N ILE A 231 -18.47 7.91 -2.37
CA ILE A 231 -19.78 7.84 -3.05
C ILE A 231 -20.77 8.88 -2.51
N ASN A 232 -20.81 9.04 -1.18
CA ASN A 232 -21.74 9.93 -0.47
C ASN A 232 -21.16 11.32 -0.16
N LEU A 233 -19.99 11.65 -0.72
CA LEU A 233 -19.34 12.95 -0.50
C LEU A 233 -19.76 13.96 -1.58
N SER A 234 -19.46 15.23 -1.32
CA SER A 234 -19.60 16.29 -2.30
C SER A 234 -18.72 16.07 -3.53
N ARG A 235 -18.87 16.93 -4.54
CA ARG A 235 -18.02 16.94 -5.73
C ARG A 235 -16.54 17.06 -5.36
N ALA A 236 -16.20 17.83 -4.33
CA ALA A 236 -14.83 18.03 -3.90
C ALA A 236 -14.21 16.71 -3.38
N GLY A 237 -14.92 15.99 -2.51
CA GLY A 237 -14.48 14.67 -2.03
C GLY A 237 -14.35 13.64 -3.15
N LYS A 238 -15.30 13.59 -4.08
CA LYS A 238 -15.25 12.70 -5.26
C LYS A 238 -14.04 13.00 -6.15
N LYS A 239 -13.75 14.28 -6.40
CA LYS A 239 -12.58 14.70 -7.19
C LYS A 239 -11.26 14.19 -6.58
N ALA A 240 -11.11 14.31 -5.26
CA ALA A 240 -9.91 13.81 -4.57
C ALA A 240 -9.77 12.28 -4.68
N ALA A 241 -10.86 11.52 -4.61
CA ALA A 241 -10.82 10.07 -4.82
C ALA A 241 -10.48 9.69 -6.28
N ILE A 242 -11.00 10.43 -7.27
CA ILE A 242 -10.66 10.21 -8.68
C ILE A 242 -9.19 10.54 -8.97
N ILE A 243 -8.60 11.54 -8.31
CA ILE A 243 -7.15 11.82 -8.42
C ILE A 243 -6.33 10.59 -8.04
N HIS A 244 -6.70 9.90 -6.95
CA HIS A 244 -6.02 8.68 -6.53
C HIS A 244 -6.08 7.59 -7.59
N LEU A 245 -7.26 7.38 -8.20
CA LEU A 245 -7.45 6.43 -9.29
C LEU A 245 -6.61 6.81 -10.53
N ILE A 246 -6.70 8.07 -10.97
CA ILE A 246 -5.98 8.56 -12.16
C ILE A 246 -4.47 8.42 -11.95
N PHE A 247 -3.95 8.80 -10.78
CA PHE A 247 -2.52 8.70 -10.47
C PHE A 247 -2.02 7.26 -10.60
N ASN A 248 -2.70 6.29 -9.94
CA ASN A 248 -2.29 4.90 -9.98
C ASN A 248 -2.44 4.27 -11.37
N THR A 249 -3.51 4.62 -12.09
CA THR A 249 -3.75 4.14 -13.45
C THR A 249 -2.71 4.67 -14.42
N LEU A 250 -2.43 5.98 -14.39
CA LEU A 250 -1.38 6.59 -15.21
C LEU A 250 -0.01 6.03 -14.84
N GLY A 251 0.28 5.82 -13.56
CA GLY A 251 1.52 5.18 -13.13
C GLY A 251 1.70 3.79 -13.73
N ALA A 252 0.66 2.95 -13.68
CA ALA A 252 0.71 1.64 -14.29
C ALA A 252 0.93 1.71 -15.82
N VAL A 253 0.25 2.63 -16.51
CA VAL A 253 0.43 2.84 -17.96
C VAL A 253 1.84 3.32 -18.29
N ILE A 254 2.39 4.26 -17.51
CA ILE A 254 3.74 4.82 -17.70
C ILE A 254 4.79 3.74 -17.48
N ILE A 255 4.63 2.89 -16.47
CA ILE A 255 5.63 1.87 -16.10
C ILE A 255 5.48 0.58 -16.92
N TYR A 256 4.32 0.32 -17.54
CA TYR A 256 4.08 -0.86 -18.38
C TYR A 256 5.18 -1.13 -19.44
N PRO A 257 5.63 -0.17 -20.27
CA PRO A 257 6.72 -0.42 -21.22
C PRO A 257 8.09 -0.66 -20.54
N PHE A 258 8.24 -0.33 -19.26
CA PHE A 258 9.47 -0.46 -18.49
C PHE A 258 9.48 -1.65 -17.52
N LEU A 259 8.56 -2.59 -17.64
CA LEU A 259 8.50 -3.79 -16.76
C LEU A 259 9.80 -4.59 -16.76
N GLN A 260 10.40 -4.80 -17.93
CA GLN A 260 11.67 -5.52 -18.06
C GLN A 260 12.86 -4.76 -17.43
N PRO A 261 13.07 -3.46 -17.73
CA PRO A 261 14.03 -2.63 -16.99
C PRO A 261 13.82 -2.64 -15.47
N LEU A 262 12.58 -2.51 -15.00
CA LEU A 262 12.24 -2.53 -13.58
C LEU A 262 12.67 -3.84 -12.92
N ASN A 263 12.38 -4.98 -13.54
CA ASN A 263 12.80 -6.30 -13.08
C ASN A 263 14.32 -6.44 -13.01
N LYS A 264 15.04 -5.99 -14.06
CA LYS A 264 16.52 -6.03 -14.10
C LYS A 264 17.14 -5.19 -12.98
N ILE A 265 16.66 -3.97 -12.77
CA ILE A 265 17.15 -3.09 -11.70
C ILE A 265 16.91 -3.73 -10.33
N ALA A 266 15.72 -4.30 -10.11
CA ALA A 266 15.40 -5.00 -8.87
C ALA A 266 16.35 -6.17 -8.59
N ILE A 267 16.67 -6.98 -9.61
CA ILE A 267 17.64 -8.08 -9.51
C ILE A 267 19.04 -7.55 -9.18
N ILE A 268 19.49 -6.47 -9.82
CA ILE A 268 20.82 -5.88 -9.57
C ILE A 268 20.94 -5.38 -8.12
N ILE A 269 19.91 -4.74 -7.58
CA ILE A 269 19.93 -4.18 -6.21
C ILE A 269 19.82 -5.30 -5.16
N ALA A 270 19.10 -6.38 -5.46
CA ALA A 270 18.87 -7.48 -4.50
C ALA A 270 19.05 -8.87 -5.14
N PRO A 271 20.27 -9.24 -5.57
CA PRO A 271 20.50 -10.44 -6.39
C PRO A 271 20.06 -11.74 -5.71
N PHE A 272 20.18 -11.82 -4.38
CA PHE A 272 19.91 -13.05 -3.61
C PHE A 272 18.63 -13.00 -2.76
N ASN A 273 17.77 -12.00 -2.92
CA ASN A 273 16.58 -11.85 -2.08
C ASN A 273 15.34 -11.47 -2.90
N LEU A 274 14.55 -12.47 -3.27
CA LEU A 274 13.32 -12.33 -4.07
C LEU A 274 12.28 -11.39 -3.44
N ALA A 275 12.09 -11.43 -2.12
CA ALA A 275 11.15 -10.53 -1.43
C ALA A 275 11.60 -9.06 -1.55
N ARG A 276 12.91 -8.79 -1.46
CA ARG A 276 13.47 -7.45 -1.67
C ARG A 276 13.41 -7.03 -3.13
N GLN A 277 13.61 -7.93 -4.10
CA GLN A 277 13.44 -7.60 -5.52
C GLN A 277 12.03 -7.05 -5.78
N LEU A 278 11.01 -7.69 -5.22
CA LEU A 278 9.62 -7.22 -5.36
C LEU A 278 9.37 -5.90 -4.59
N ALA A 279 9.91 -5.76 -3.37
CA ALA A 279 9.79 -4.51 -2.61
C ALA A 279 10.47 -3.33 -3.31
N HIS A 280 11.68 -3.53 -3.85
CA HIS A 280 12.38 -2.50 -4.63
C HIS A 280 11.62 -2.18 -5.91
N SER A 281 11.06 -3.17 -6.60
CA SER A 281 10.19 -2.93 -7.76
C SER A 281 8.99 -2.05 -7.38
N HIS A 282 8.38 -2.28 -6.22
CA HIS A 282 7.27 -1.47 -5.70
C HIS A 282 7.67 -0.02 -5.43
N THR A 283 8.80 0.17 -4.75
CA THR A 283 9.36 1.48 -4.45
C THR A 283 9.72 2.23 -5.73
N LEU A 284 10.45 1.59 -6.64
CA LEU A 284 10.84 2.16 -7.93
C LEU A 284 9.64 2.55 -8.77
N PHE A 285 8.62 1.69 -8.86
CA PHE A 285 7.36 1.98 -9.56
C PHE A 285 6.70 3.27 -9.03
N ASN A 286 6.50 3.38 -7.71
CA ASN A 286 5.79 4.53 -7.12
C ASN A 286 6.63 5.82 -7.18
N VAL A 287 7.95 5.71 -6.95
CA VAL A 287 8.86 6.85 -7.01
C VAL A 287 8.98 7.36 -8.45
N ALA A 288 9.20 6.48 -9.43
CA ALA A 288 9.29 6.86 -10.84
C ALA A 288 7.97 7.49 -11.33
N THR A 289 6.83 6.87 -11.00
CA THR A 289 5.51 7.43 -11.32
C THR A 289 5.36 8.84 -10.73
N THR A 290 5.72 9.02 -9.47
CA THR A 290 5.63 10.32 -8.80
C THR A 290 6.56 11.35 -9.46
N ILE A 291 7.80 10.99 -9.77
CA ILE A 291 8.76 11.90 -10.43
C ILE A 291 8.22 12.39 -11.77
N VAL A 292 7.58 11.50 -12.55
CA VAL A 292 7.00 11.86 -13.85
C VAL A 292 5.72 12.68 -13.69
N LEU A 293 4.82 12.29 -12.80
CA LEU A 293 3.49 12.91 -12.68
C LEU A 293 3.45 14.15 -11.80
N LEU A 294 4.40 14.32 -10.87
CA LEU A 294 4.41 15.47 -9.96
C LEU A 294 4.57 16.80 -10.73
N PRO A 295 5.50 17.00 -11.68
CA PRO A 295 5.59 18.27 -12.40
C PRO A 295 4.32 18.64 -13.18
N ILE A 296 3.55 17.64 -13.61
CA ILE A 296 2.33 17.82 -14.40
C ILE A 296 1.03 17.61 -13.60
N PHE A 297 1.11 17.51 -12.27
CA PHE A 297 -0.07 17.32 -11.42
C PHE A 297 -1.16 18.40 -11.61
N PRO A 298 -0.87 19.67 -11.96
CA PRO A 298 -1.90 20.65 -12.26
C PRO A 298 -2.82 20.22 -13.43
N LEU A 299 -2.28 19.47 -14.40
CA LEU A 299 -3.07 18.90 -15.50
C LEU A 299 -3.99 17.79 -15.02
N ILE A 300 -3.55 16.98 -14.05
CA ILE A 300 -4.40 15.95 -13.40
C ILE A 300 -5.57 16.63 -12.70
N VAL A 301 -5.32 17.71 -11.96
CA VAL A 301 -6.37 18.51 -11.30
C VAL A 301 -7.34 19.10 -12.33
N LYS A 302 -6.83 19.65 -13.44
CA LYS A 302 -7.66 20.18 -14.53
C LYS A 302 -8.53 19.09 -15.17
N CYS A 303 -7.96 17.91 -15.42
CA CYS A 303 -8.68 16.75 -15.95
C CYS A 303 -9.84 16.33 -15.02
N VAL A 304 -9.58 16.27 -13.71
CA VAL A 304 -10.58 15.91 -12.71
C VAL A 304 -11.69 16.95 -12.61
N ASN A 305 -11.37 18.24 -12.71
CA ASN A 305 -12.35 19.32 -12.77
C ASN A 305 -13.19 19.29 -14.07
N PHE A 306 -12.66 18.72 -15.15
CA PHE A 306 -13.41 18.49 -16.38
C PHE A 306 -14.36 17.30 -16.25
N ILE A 307 -13.90 16.19 -15.66
CA ILE A 307 -14.72 14.97 -15.41
C ILE A 307 -15.87 15.28 -14.46
N ILE A 308 -15.57 15.95 -13.33
CA ILE A 308 -16.57 16.41 -12.37
C ILE A 308 -16.61 17.93 -12.46
N LYS A 309 -17.53 18.47 -13.28
CA LYS A 309 -17.71 19.92 -13.38
C LYS A 309 -18.08 20.51 -12.02
N ASP A 310 -17.55 21.67 -11.68
CA ASP A 310 -18.12 22.47 -10.59
C ASP A 310 -19.48 23.00 -11.05
N THR A 311 -20.50 22.94 -10.18
CA THR A 311 -21.72 23.70 -10.43
C THR A 311 -21.40 25.18 -10.24
N PRO A 312 -21.92 26.08 -11.10
CA PRO A 312 -21.92 27.49 -10.75
C PRO A 312 -22.62 27.61 -9.39
N TYR A 313 -21.99 28.33 -8.47
CA TYR A 313 -22.49 28.58 -7.11
C TYR A 313 -23.98 28.90 -7.15
N SER A 314 -24.85 27.97 -6.71
CA SER A 314 -26.19 28.37 -6.30
C SER A 314 -26.02 28.97 -4.91
N PHE A 315 -26.00 30.29 -4.83
CA PHE A 315 -26.36 30.96 -3.57
C PHE A 315 -27.74 30.43 -3.18
N LYS A 316 -27.80 29.49 -2.23
CA LYS A 316 -29.02 29.31 -1.46
C LYS A 316 -29.10 30.53 -0.55
N LYS A 317 -30.00 31.46 -0.93
CA LYS A 317 -30.56 32.46 -0.02
C LYS A 317 -31.23 31.76 1.16
#